data_AF-C0MEC6-F1
#
_entry.id   AF-C0MEC6-F1
#
_cell.length_a   1.000
_cell.length_b   1.000
_cell.length_c   1.000
_cell.angle_alpha   90.00
_cell.angle_beta   90.00
_cell.angle_gamma   90.00
#
_symmetry.space_group_name_H-M   'P 1'
#
loop_
_entity.id
_entity.type
_entity.pdbx_description
1 polymer ?
#
loop_
_entity_poly.entity_id
_entity_poly.type
_entity_poly.pdbx_seq_one_letter_code
_entity_poly.pdbx_strand_id
1 'polypeptide(L)'
;MKRKILLLMMLLVGVFIFSKRYELYYFFQGKEYLRPNESIELAVRPKYEQIEYSSDLYLESDEKVLLKLEGRDTWHENCGWTYKNMGDIGYRYSITERVIKKYDSNTDNGIIVATGHKGATIDGDGIIVPLKGKRKYSVTEDHDYSITITNLSDKPVAFRAIVADR
;
A
#
# COMPACT_ATOMS: atom_id res chain seq x y z
N MET A 1 -16.57 -47.35 -10.89
CA MET A 1 -16.90 -45.91 -10.74
C MET A 1 -15.91 -45.13 -9.87
N LYS A 2 -15.61 -45.57 -8.64
CA LYS A 2 -14.80 -44.81 -7.66
C LYS A 2 -13.39 -44.36 -8.15
N ARG A 3 -12.63 -45.22 -8.84
CA ARG A 3 -11.28 -44.89 -9.34
C ARG A 3 -11.26 -43.80 -10.43
N LYS A 4 -12.27 -43.77 -11.31
CA LYS A 4 -12.37 -42.74 -12.36
C LYS A 4 -12.72 -41.37 -11.79
N ILE A 5 -13.58 -41.34 -10.76
CA ILE A 5 -13.95 -40.12 -10.03
C ILE A 5 -12.72 -39.56 -9.28
N LEU A 6 -11.94 -40.42 -8.63
CA LEU A 6 -10.71 -39.99 -7.94
C LEU A 6 -9.70 -39.35 -8.89
N LEU A 7 -9.44 -39.98 -10.04
CA LEU A 7 -8.52 -39.43 -11.05
C LEU A 7 -8.99 -38.08 -11.60
N LEU A 8 -10.31 -37.93 -11.85
CA LEU A 8 -10.89 -36.67 -12.28
C LEU A 8 -10.73 -35.58 -11.21
N MET A 9 -10.96 -35.91 -9.93
CA MET A 9 -10.74 -34.97 -8.84
C MET A 9 -9.27 -34.53 -8.72
N MET A 10 -8.32 -35.46 -8.81
CA MET A 10 -6.90 -35.12 -8.78
C MET A 10 -6.50 -34.20 -9.95
N LEU A 11 -7.04 -34.45 -11.15
CA LEU A 11 -6.81 -33.59 -12.30
C LEU A 11 -7.36 -32.18 -12.08
N LEU A 12 -8.59 -32.06 -11.56
CA LEU A 12 -9.21 -30.76 -11.26
C LEU A 12 -8.40 -29.98 -10.21
N VAL A 13 -7.93 -30.65 -9.15
CA VAL A 13 -7.06 -30.04 -8.14
C VAL A 13 -5.74 -29.59 -8.75
N GLY A 14 -5.12 -30.42 -9.60
CA GLY A 14 -3.88 -30.06 -10.30
C GLY A 14 -4.04 -28.83 -11.19
N VAL A 15 -5.12 -28.77 -11.97
CA VAL A 15 -5.44 -27.59 -12.81
C VAL A 15 -5.68 -26.35 -11.95
N PHE A 16 -6.39 -26.51 -10.82
CA PHE A 16 -6.64 -25.40 -9.89
C PHE A 16 -5.34 -24.84 -9.32
N ILE A 17 -4.46 -25.69 -8.77
CA ILE A 17 -3.16 -25.26 -8.23
C ILE A 17 -2.32 -24.59 -9.31
N PHE A 18 -2.28 -25.17 -10.51
CA PHE A 18 -1.53 -24.59 -11.63
C PHE A 18 -2.05 -23.22 -12.07
N SER A 19 -3.37 -23.02 -12.03
CA SER A 19 -4.00 -21.73 -12.35
C SER A 19 -3.65 -20.64 -11.33
N LYS A 20 -3.38 -21.02 -10.07
CA LYS A 20 -3.07 -20.15 -8.94
C LYS A 20 -1.58 -20.08 -8.58
N ARG A 21 -0.72 -20.66 -9.41
CA ARG A 21 0.72 -20.82 -9.12
C ARG A 21 1.46 -19.53 -8.77
N TYR A 22 1.15 -18.41 -9.42
CA TYR A 22 1.82 -17.13 -9.13
C TYR A 22 1.32 -16.51 -7.82
N GLU A 23 -0.01 -16.52 -7.60
CA GLU A 23 -0.61 -16.08 -6.34
C GLU A 23 0.01 -16.86 -5.17
N LEU A 24 0.10 -18.19 -5.28
CA LEU A 24 0.74 -19.04 -4.27
C LEU A 24 2.23 -18.73 -4.10
N TYR A 25 2.98 -18.57 -5.20
CA TYR A 25 4.42 -18.30 -5.16
C TYR A 25 4.76 -16.99 -4.42
N TYR A 26 3.99 -15.93 -4.65
CA TYR A 26 4.19 -14.65 -3.96
C TYR A 26 3.64 -14.66 -2.54
N PHE A 27 2.52 -15.35 -2.31
CA PHE A 27 1.97 -15.56 -0.97
C PHE A 27 3.00 -16.18 -0.01
N PHE A 28 3.71 -17.23 -0.45
CA PHE A 28 4.77 -17.85 0.37
C PHE A 28 5.98 -16.94 0.65
N GLN A 29 6.12 -15.81 -0.06
CA GLN A 29 7.15 -14.80 0.20
C GLN A 29 6.63 -13.63 1.06
N GLY A 30 5.37 -13.69 1.52
CA GLY A 30 4.70 -12.58 2.21
C GLY A 30 4.55 -11.37 1.31
N LYS A 31 4.20 -11.61 0.04
CA LYS A 31 3.87 -10.59 -0.96
C LYS A 31 2.44 -10.80 -1.43
N GLU A 32 1.76 -9.69 -1.66
CA GLU A 32 0.50 -9.62 -2.38
C GLU A 32 0.73 -9.79 -3.88
N TYR A 33 -0.23 -10.40 -4.56
CA TYR A 33 -0.22 -10.54 -6.01
C TYR A 33 -1.59 -10.13 -6.57
N LEU A 34 -1.62 -9.02 -7.31
CA LEU A 34 -2.85 -8.46 -7.87
C LEU A 34 -2.75 -8.40 -9.38
N ARG A 35 -3.78 -8.88 -10.08
CA ARG A 35 -3.97 -8.62 -11.51
C ARG A 35 -4.40 -7.18 -11.74
N PRO A 36 -4.41 -6.69 -12.99
CA PRO A 36 -4.90 -5.34 -13.28
C PRO A 36 -6.32 -5.14 -12.74
N ASN A 37 -6.52 -4.02 -12.03
CA ASN A 37 -7.76 -3.64 -11.36
C ASN A 37 -8.24 -4.55 -10.23
N GLU A 38 -7.46 -5.56 -9.82
CA GLU A 38 -7.73 -6.26 -8.57
C GLU A 38 -7.30 -5.40 -7.38
N SER A 39 -8.03 -5.55 -6.28
CA SER A 39 -7.79 -4.84 -5.03
C SER A 39 -7.74 -5.79 -3.85
N ILE A 40 -7.10 -5.33 -2.78
CA ILE A 40 -7.12 -5.94 -1.45
C ILE A 40 -7.51 -4.90 -0.42
N GLU A 41 -8.01 -5.38 0.71
CA GLU A 41 -8.28 -4.58 1.89
C GLU A 41 -7.33 -4.96 3.01
N LEU A 42 -6.68 -3.96 3.59
CA LEU A 42 -5.85 -4.10 4.79
C LEU A 42 -6.59 -3.46 5.95
N ALA A 43 -6.95 -4.28 6.94
CA ALA A 43 -7.52 -3.77 8.17
C ALA A 43 -6.47 -2.98 8.96
N VAL A 44 -6.84 -1.78 9.39
CA VAL A 44 -6.07 -0.96 10.32
C VAL A 44 -6.80 -1.01 11.66
N ARG A 45 -6.11 -1.51 12.69
CA ARG A 45 -6.65 -1.67 14.04
C ARG A 45 -5.74 -0.93 15.04
N PRO A 46 -5.77 0.41 15.05
CA PRO A 46 -4.91 1.20 15.92
C PRO A 46 -5.19 0.88 17.38
N LYS A 47 -4.15 0.90 18.23
CA LYS A 47 -4.33 0.80 19.69
C LYS A 47 -4.71 2.16 20.28
N TYR A 48 -5.79 2.75 19.78
CA TYR A 48 -6.19 4.13 20.09
C TYR A 48 -6.55 4.37 21.56
N GLU A 49 -6.74 3.31 22.35
CA GLU A 49 -6.90 3.36 23.80
C GLU A 49 -5.60 3.69 24.55
N GLN A 50 -4.44 3.62 23.88
CA GLN A 50 -3.13 3.95 24.45
C GLN A 50 -2.85 5.45 24.37
N ILE A 51 -2.14 5.99 25.37
CA ILE A 51 -1.80 7.43 25.46
C ILE A 51 -0.99 7.89 24.23
N GLU A 52 -0.09 7.04 23.76
CA GLU A 52 0.67 7.24 22.53
C GLU A 52 0.45 6.03 21.64
N TYR A 53 -0.13 6.23 20.46
CA TYR A 53 -0.29 5.19 19.45
C TYR A 53 -0.05 5.75 18.06
N SER A 54 0.47 4.91 17.18
CA SER A 54 0.59 5.23 15.77
C SER A 54 0.57 3.96 14.93
N SER A 55 -0.02 4.04 13.74
CA SER A 55 -0.01 2.94 12.76
C SER A 55 0.66 3.43 11.48
N ASP A 56 1.51 2.58 10.90
CA ASP A 56 2.22 2.85 9.65
C ASP A 56 1.85 1.79 8.60
N LEU A 57 1.54 2.21 7.38
CA LEU A 57 1.44 1.38 6.19
C LEU A 57 2.81 1.31 5.51
N TYR A 58 3.35 0.10 5.39
CA TYR A 58 4.60 -0.22 4.71
C TYR A 58 4.31 -0.85 3.36
N LEU A 59 4.84 -0.24 2.30
CA LEU A 59 4.77 -0.76 0.94
C LEU A 59 6.17 -1.01 0.39
N GLU A 60 6.37 -2.16 -0.25
CA GLU A 60 7.64 -2.51 -0.88
C GLU A 60 7.43 -3.30 -2.18
N SER A 61 8.08 -2.86 -3.26
CA SER A 61 8.14 -3.65 -4.50
C SER A 61 9.51 -3.50 -5.17
N ASP A 62 10.02 -4.60 -5.72
CA ASP A 62 11.25 -4.63 -6.51
C ASP A 62 11.03 -4.08 -7.93
N GLU A 63 9.79 -4.16 -8.41
CA GLU A 63 9.36 -3.67 -9.71
C GLU A 63 8.77 -2.26 -9.60
N LYS A 64 8.67 -1.58 -10.76
CA LYS A 64 7.89 -0.36 -10.86
C LYS A 64 6.42 -0.75 -11.01
N VAL A 65 5.61 -0.43 -10.01
CA VAL A 65 4.17 -0.71 -9.99
C VAL A 65 3.39 0.58 -9.74
N LEU A 66 2.14 0.61 -10.16
CA LEU A 66 1.22 1.72 -9.92
C LEU A 66 0.06 1.24 -9.06
N LEU A 67 -0.08 1.83 -7.87
CA LEU A 67 -1.10 1.45 -6.89
C LEU A 67 -2.02 2.64 -6.60
N LYS A 68 -3.32 2.41 -6.45
CA LYS A 68 -4.25 3.35 -5.81
C LYS A 68 -4.38 2.97 -4.33
N LEU A 69 -4.25 3.94 -3.44
CA LEU A 69 -4.50 3.77 -2.01
C LEU A 69 -5.73 4.57 -1.61
N GLU A 70 -6.68 3.92 -0.97
CA GLU A 70 -8.00 4.46 -0.62
C GLU A 70 -8.34 4.13 0.84
N GLY A 71 -9.31 4.85 1.41
CA GLY A 71 -9.79 4.64 2.78
C GLY A 71 -9.41 5.74 3.78
N ARG A 72 -8.80 6.85 3.33
CA ARG A 72 -8.46 8.00 4.17
C ARG A 72 -8.49 9.32 3.41
N ASP A 73 -8.86 10.38 4.13
CA ASP A 73 -8.88 11.75 3.61
C ASP A 73 -7.49 12.40 3.56
N THR A 74 -6.56 11.92 4.38
CA THR A 74 -5.20 12.48 4.43
C THR A 74 -4.17 11.36 4.55
N TRP A 75 -3.12 11.44 3.74
CA TRP A 75 -1.98 10.53 3.78
C TRP A 75 -0.72 11.29 4.14
N HIS A 76 0.10 10.75 5.03
CA HIS A 76 1.38 11.35 5.38
C HIS A 76 2.50 10.38 5.06
N GLU A 77 3.26 10.66 4.00
CA GLU A 77 4.45 9.90 3.70
C GLU A 77 5.63 10.40 4.52
N ASN A 78 6.26 9.48 5.24
CA ASN A 78 7.47 9.75 5.98
C ASN A 78 8.69 9.35 5.15
N CYS A 79 9.51 10.33 4.78
CA CYS A 79 10.72 10.11 3.98
C CYS A 79 11.94 9.82 4.87
N GLY A 80 11.83 8.86 5.79
CA GLY A 80 12.91 8.57 6.74
C GLY A 80 14.21 8.08 6.08
N TRP A 81 15.35 8.65 6.50
CA TRP A 81 16.77 8.31 6.22
C TRP A 81 17.51 8.97 5.04
N THR A 82 17.29 10.24 4.78
CA THR A 82 18.29 11.06 4.05
C THR A 82 18.08 12.48 4.58
N TYR A 83 18.78 13.01 5.57
CA TYR A 83 20.20 13.11 5.81
C TYR A 83 20.37 13.38 7.31
N LYS A 84 21.38 12.83 8.00
CA LYS A 84 21.59 13.05 9.46
C LYS A 84 21.73 14.52 9.91
N ASN A 85 21.74 15.48 8.97
CA ASN A 85 21.87 16.92 9.20
C ASN A 85 20.84 17.79 8.44
N MET A 86 19.79 17.21 7.84
CA MET A 86 18.67 17.96 7.24
C MET A 86 17.38 17.41 7.83
N GLY A 87 16.44 18.29 8.19
CA GLY A 87 15.20 17.96 8.88
C GLY A 87 14.38 16.85 8.23
N ASP A 88 13.45 16.26 9.01
CA ASP A 88 12.53 15.24 8.52
C ASP A 88 11.66 15.86 7.41
N ILE A 89 11.93 15.49 6.15
CA ILE A 89 11.09 15.87 5.01
C ILE A 89 9.93 14.90 4.93
N GLY A 90 8.70 15.42 4.90
CA GLY A 90 7.48 14.63 4.75
C GLY A 90 6.58 15.18 3.66
N TYR A 91 5.61 14.38 3.22
CA TYR A 91 4.57 14.85 2.30
C TYR A 91 3.20 14.51 2.88
N ARG A 92 2.32 15.51 2.93
CA ARG A 92 0.89 15.32 3.21
C ARG A 92 0.12 15.40 1.89
N TYR A 93 -0.66 14.38 1.61
CA TYR A 93 -1.63 14.35 0.52
C TYR A 93 -3.01 14.50 1.16
N SER A 94 -3.64 15.67 1.00
CA SER A 94 -5.00 15.89 1.48
C SER A 94 -5.98 15.71 0.33
N ILE A 95 -6.80 14.66 0.40
CA ILE A 95 -7.82 14.31 -0.59
C ILE A 95 -8.89 15.41 -0.61
N THR A 96 -9.37 15.81 0.57
CA THR A 96 -10.41 16.83 0.74
C THR A 96 -9.98 18.19 0.20
N GLU A 97 -8.76 18.63 0.50
CA GLU A 97 -8.21 19.90 0.02
C GLU A 97 -7.64 19.81 -1.41
N ARG A 98 -7.55 18.60 -1.98
CA ARG A 98 -6.91 18.30 -3.27
C ARG A 98 -5.51 18.91 -3.41
N VAL A 99 -4.73 18.87 -2.33
CA VAL A 99 -3.41 19.50 -2.25
C VAL A 99 -2.36 18.54 -1.72
N ILE A 100 -1.16 18.64 -2.28
CA ILE A 100 0.03 17.95 -1.79
C ILE A 100 0.95 18.99 -1.17
N LYS A 101 1.22 18.85 0.13
CA LYS A 101 2.10 19.73 0.90
C LYS A 101 3.37 18.99 1.26
N LYS A 102 4.52 19.60 0.99
CA LYS A 102 5.82 19.14 1.50
C LYS A 102 6.08 19.83 2.84
N TYR A 103 6.49 19.07 3.84
CA TYR A 103 6.93 19.57 5.14
C TYR A 103 8.42 19.34 5.26
N ASP A 104 9.11 20.28 5.90
CA ASP A 104 10.51 20.18 6.28
C ASP A 104 10.56 20.53 7.76
N SER A 105 11.09 19.65 8.61
CA SER A 105 11.14 19.93 10.05
C SER A 105 12.01 21.15 10.41
N ASN A 106 12.79 21.67 9.45
CA ASN A 106 13.57 22.90 9.62
C ASN A 106 12.81 24.17 9.22
N THR A 107 11.58 24.05 8.69
CA THR A 107 10.79 25.20 8.23
C THR A 107 9.33 24.98 8.61
N ASP A 108 8.81 25.80 9.53
CA ASP A 108 7.42 25.70 10.06
C ASP A 108 6.32 25.84 8.99
N ASN A 109 6.67 26.14 7.74
CA ASN A 109 5.74 26.37 6.64
C ASN A 109 5.82 25.23 5.62
N GLY A 110 4.77 24.41 5.56
CA GLY A 110 4.58 23.45 4.49
C GLY A 110 4.40 24.17 3.14
N ILE A 111 5.11 23.72 2.11
CA ILE A 111 5.07 24.30 0.75
C ILE A 111 4.16 23.43 -0.12
N ILE A 112 3.24 24.05 -0.87
CA ILE A 112 2.43 23.35 -1.88
C ILE A 112 3.34 22.90 -3.02
N VAL A 113 3.31 21.61 -3.36
CA VAL A 113 4.15 21.04 -4.43
C VAL A 113 3.25 20.57 -5.57
N ALA A 114 3.25 21.33 -6.67
CA ALA A 114 2.41 21.07 -7.85
C ALA A 114 2.64 19.69 -8.49
N THR A 115 3.83 19.09 -8.32
CA THR A 115 4.20 17.80 -8.93
C THR A 115 4.42 16.65 -7.93
N GLY A 116 4.02 16.83 -6.66
CA GLY A 116 4.05 15.78 -5.63
C GLY A 116 5.44 15.21 -5.30
N HIS A 117 5.48 14.10 -4.55
CA HIS A 117 6.70 13.33 -4.28
C HIS A 117 6.70 12.03 -5.07
N LYS A 118 7.81 11.73 -5.76
CA LYS A 118 7.99 10.50 -6.57
C LYS A 118 6.84 10.25 -7.56
N GLY A 119 6.22 11.33 -8.05
CA GLY A 119 5.11 11.26 -9.01
C GLY A 119 3.79 10.76 -8.43
N ALA A 120 3.59 10.78 -7.10
CA ALA A 120 2.30 10.48 -6.51
C ALA A 120 1.29 11.63 -6.75
N THR A 121 0.05 11.27 -7.04
CA THR A 121 -1.05 12.21 -7.37
C THR A 121 -2.30 11.87 -6.58
N ILE A 122 -3.19 12.84 -6.42
CA ILE A 122 -4.52 12.62 -5.84
C ILE A 122 -5.47 12.22 -6.98
N ASP A 123 -6.26 11.17 -6.77
CA ASP A 123 -7.26 10.69 -7.72
C ASP A 123 -8.55 10.32 -6.98
N GLY A 124 -9.60 11.11 -7.22
CA GLY A 124 -10.88 10.94 -6.55
C GLY A 124 -10.76 10.98 -5.02
N ASP A 125 -11.04 9.84 -4.41
CA ASP A 125 -11.05 9.53 -2.98
C ASP A 125 -9.75 8.93 -2.45
N GLY A 126 -8.70 8.85 -3.28
CA GLY A 126 -7.44 8.22 -2.91
C GLY A 126 -6.21 8.89 -3.52
N ILE A 127 -5.07 8.22 -3.33
CA ILE A 127 -3.80 8.61 -3.96
C ILE A 127 -3.31 7.54 -4.91
N ILE A 128 -2.84 7.96 -6.09
CA ILE A 128 -2.09 7.11 -7.01
C ILE A 128 -0.61 7.22 -6.68
N VAL A 129 0.00 6.07 -6.43
CA VAL A 129 1.34 5.93 -5.88
C VAL A 129 2.16 5.05 -6.81
N PRO A 130 3.11 5.64 -7.55
CA PRO A 130 4.19 4.87 -8.16
C PRO A 130 5.05 4.27 -7.03
N LEU A 131 5.23 2.95 -7.06
CA LEU A 131 6.03 2.23 -6.08
C LEU A 131 7.19 1.53 -6.80
N LYS A 132 8.41 1.80 -6.33
CA LYS A 132 9.63 1.04 -6.57
C LYS A 132 10.54 1.23 -5.35
N GLY A 133 11.00 0.15 -4.75
CA GLY A 133 11.62 0.15 -3.43
C GLY A 133 10.57 0.28 -2.32
N LYS A 134 10.93 0.98 -1.24
CA LYS A 134 10.13 1.11 -0.01
C LYS A 134 9.43 2.47 0.07
N ARG A 135 8.18 2.47 0.52
CA ARG A 135 7.42 3.68 0.92
C ARG A 135 6.70 3.41 2.24
N LYS A 136 6.55 4.45 3.05
CA LYS A 136 5.89 4.37 4.35
C LYS A 136 4.93 5.53 4.54
N TYR A 137 3.70 5.22 4.92
CA TYR A 137 2.67 6.20 5.21
C TYR A 137 2.23 6.07 6.66
N SER A 138 2.15 7.18 7.38
CA SER A 138 1.48 7.23 8.66
C SER A 138 -0.03 7.19 8.43
N VAL A 139 -0.66 6.19 9.04
CA VAL A 139 -2.05 5.79 8.84
C VAL A 139 -2.80 5.68 10.18
N THR A 140 -2.34 6.43 11.17
CA THR A 140 -2.97 6.53 12.49
C THR A 140 -4.36 7.17 12.39
N GLU A 141 -5.37 6.52 12.97
CA GLU A 141 -6.73 7.02 13.17
C GLU A 141 -7.23 6.61 14.55
N ASP A 142 -8.26 7.28 15.07
CA ASP A 142 -8.87 7.01 16.39
C ASP A 142 -9.94 5.92 16.38
N HIS A 143 -10.08 5.21 15.26
CA HIS A 143 -11.03 4.13 15.07
C HIS A 143 -10.48 3.10 14.09
N ASP A 144 -11.09 1.92 14.10
CA ASP A 144 -10.78 0.88 13.15
C ASP A 144 -11.32 1.22 11.76
N TYR A 145 -10.52 0.98 10.74
CA TYR A 145 -10.93 1.18 9.35
C TYR A 145 -10.16 0.23 8.42
N SER A 146 -10.33 0.37 7.11
CA SER A 146 -9.62 -0.44 6.12
C SER A 146 -9.03 0.43 5.02
N ILE A 147 -7.81 0.07 4.62
CA ILE A 147 -7.13 0.66 3.46
C ILE A 147 -7.35 -0.27 2.28
N THR A 148 -7.88 0.27 1.19
CA THR A 148 -7.97 -0.48 -0.07
C THR A 148 -6.73 -0.17 -0.92
N ILE A 149 -6.10 -1.21 -1.45
CA ILE A 149 -4.97 -1.11 -2.38
C ILE A 149 -5.38 -1.73 -3.71
N THR A 150 -5.44 -0.92 -4.75
CA THR A 150 -5.83 -1.35 -6.09
C THR A 150 -4.64 -1.31 -7.04
N ASN A 151 -4.44 -2.38 -7.83
CA ASN A 151 -3.42 -2.37 -8.88
C ASN A 151 -3.91 -1.62 -10.12
N LEU A 152 -3.29 -0.47 -10.43
CA LEU A 152 -3.56 0.32 -11.63
C LEU A 152 -2.58 0.05 -12.78
N SER A 153 -1.67 -0.92 -12.61
CA SER A 153 -0.76 -1.33 -13.67
C SER A 153 -1.50 -2.13 -14.74
N ASP A 154 -1.01 -2.08 -15.97
CA ASP A 154 -1.53 -2.84 -17.12
C ASP A 154 -1.23 -4.35 -17.05
N LYS A 155 -0.40 -4.76 -16.08
CA LYS A 155 0.02 -6.13 -15.84
C LYS A 155 -0.18 -6.54 -14.37
N PRO A 156 -0.18 -7.84 -14.06
CA PRO A 156 -0.14 -8.29 -12.68
C PRO A 156 1.11 -7.80 -11.94
N VAL A 157 0.95 -7.48 -10.66
CA VAL A 157 2.02 -6.94 -9.82
C VAL A 157 2.17 -7.75 -8.55
N ALA A 158 3.41 -7.82 -8.06
CA ALA A 158 3.72 -8.35 -6.74
C ALA A 158 4.37 -7.29 -5.86
N PHE A 159 3.89 -7.14 -4.63
CA PHE A 159 4.41 -6.17 -3.67
C PHE A 159 4.11 -6.63 -2.25
N ARG A 160 4.88 -6.16 -1.27
CA ARG A 160 4.56 -6.35 0.14
C ARG A 160 3.75 -5.15 0.62
N ALA A 161 2.67 -5.42 1.35
CA ALA A 161 1.87 -4.41 2.02
C ALA A 161 1.55 -4.87 3.44
N ILE A 162 1.92 -4.07 4.43
CA ILE A 162 1.74 -4.41 5.84
C ILE A 162 1.34 -3.15 6.60
N VAL A 163 0.31 -3.24 7.43
CA VAL A 163 0.00 -2.25 8.45
C VAL A 163 0.63 -2.74 9.76
N ALA A 164 1.40 -1.88 10.43
CA ALA A 164 1.98 -2.19 11.72
C ALA A 164 1.85 -1.00 12.68
N ASP A 165 1.51 -1.31 13.92
CA ASP A 165 1.51 -0.34 15.02
C ASP A 165 2.95 -0.07 15.49
N ARG A 166 3.20 1.15 15.95
CA ARG A 166 4.46 1.60 16.57
C ARG A 166 4.21 2.02 18.01
#